data_AF-A0A0L8V4C9-F1
#
_entry.id   AF-A0A0L8V4C9-F1
#
_cell.length_a   1.000
_cell.length_b   1.000
_cell.length_c   1.000
_cell.angle_alpha   90.00
_cell.angle_beta   90.00
_cell.angle_gamma   90.00
#
_symmetry.space_group_name_H-M   'P 1'
#
loop_
_entity.id
_entity.type
_entity.pdbx_description
1 polymer ?
#
loop_
_entity_poly.entity_id
_entity_poly.type
_entity_poly.pdbx_seq_one_letter_code
_entity_poly.pdbx_strand_id
1 'polypeptide(L)'
;MEMKINQQRQKEVMQQLFSQGQDELAQLQQAGEEEKLNLRMAEIREMANQKISQMAPLKISDERREVYTTVGGYPSLDNEYTIFGEVIEGLDVLDKLAAVETDQFNRPVNDIKMKVKVLD
;
A
#
# COMPACT_ATOMS: atom_id res chain seq x y z
N MET A 1 -3.50 2.35 -5.56
CA MET A 1 -3.08 1.22 -4.69
C MET A 1 -2.27 0.20 -5.47
N GLU A 2 -2.84 -0.41 -6.52
CA GLU A 2 -2.17 -1.42 -7.37
C GLU A 2 -0.78 -0.97 -7.90
N MET A 3 -0.70 0.24 -8.47
CA MET A 3 0.57 0.82 -8.94
C MET A 3 1.60 0.95 -7.81
N LYS A 4 1.19 1.44 -6.63
CA LYS A 4 2.08 1.61 -5.47
C LYS A 4 2.59 0.25 -4.96
N ILE A 5 1.73 -0.76 -4.89
CA ILE A 5 2.10 -2.12 -4.49
C ILE A 5 3.11 -2.71 -5.48
N ASN A 6 2.86 -2.59 -6.79
CA ASN A 6 3.78 -3.12 -7.80
C ASN A 6 5.12 -2.38 -7.81
N GLN A 7 5.13 -1.06 -7.62
CA GLN A 7 6.35 -0.27 -7.45
C GLN A 7 7.15 -0.69 -6.22
N GLN A 8 6.46 -0.92 -5.09
CA GLN A 8 7.10 -1.37 -3.85
C GLN A 8 7.74 -2.76 -4.01
N ARG A 9 7.02 -3.72 -4.63
CA ARG A 9 7.56 -5.05 -4.95
C ARG A 9 8.79 -4.98 -5.86
N GLN A 10 8.76 -4.12 -6.89
CA GLN A 10 9.91 -3.89 -7.76
C GLN A 10 11.10 -3.33 -6.99
N LYS A 11 10.87 -2.35 -6.11
CA LYS A 11 11.88 -1.76 -5.25
C LYS A 11 12.49 -2.79 -4.30
N GLU A 12 11.68 -3.66 -3.71
CA GLU A 12 12.15 -4.74 -2.82
C GLU A 12 13.06 -5.74 -3.55
N VAL A 13 12.68 -6.16 -4.76
CA VAL A 13 13.52 -7.04 -5.60
C VAL A 13 14.86 -6.38 -5.91
N MET A 14 14.82 -5.10 -6.28
CA MET A 14 16.02 -4.32 -6.58
C MET A 14 16.91 -4.20 -5.34
N GLN A 15 16.35 -3.83 -4.19
CA GLN A 15 17.07 -3.69 -2.93
C GLN A 15 17.69 -5.03 -2.48
N GLN A 16 16.96 -6.14 -2.61
CA GLN A 16 17.48 -7.46 -2.28
C GLN A 16 18.71 -7.81 -3.14
N LEU A 17 18.62 -7.66 -4.46
CA LEU A 17 19.74 -7.97 -5.36
C LEU A 17 20.94 -7.04 -5.14
N PHE A 18 20.70 -5.76 -4.84
CA PHE A 18 21.78 -4.83 -4.47
C PHE A 18 22.43 -5.19 -3.14
N SER A 19 21.65 -5.56 -2.12
CA SER A 19 22.17 -5.97 -0.82
C SER A 19 23.02 -7.25 -0.91
N GLN A 20 22.68 -8.17 -1.82
CA GLN A 20 23.46 -9.39 -2.08
C GLN A 20 24.81 -9.10 -2.75
N GLY A 21 24.90 -8.05 -3.58
CA GLY A 21 26.14 -7.64 -4.23
C GLY A 21 26.92 -6.56 -3.48
N GLN A 22 26.45 -6.11 -2.31
CA GLN A 22 26.95 -4.90 -1.66
C GLN A 22 28.44 -5.00 -1.28
N ASP A 23 28.88 -6.16 -0.77
CA ASP A 23 30.27 -6.37 -0.37
C ASP A 23 31.22 -6.36 -1.58
N GLU A 24 30.80 -6.97 -2.69
CA GLU A 24 31.56 -7.01 -3.95
C GLU A 24 31.62 -5.62 -4.60
N LEU A 25 30.50 -4.90 -4.64
CA LEU A 25 30.45 -3.53 -5.14
C LEU A 25 31.32 -2.59 -4.31
N ALA A 26 31.33 -2.74 -2.98
CA ALA A 26 32.17 -1.95 -2.09
C ALA A 26 33.67 -2.22 -2.33
N GLN A 27 34.05 -3.48 -2.56
CA GLN A 27 35.42 -3.85 -2.89
C GLN A 27 35.86 -3.27 -4.24
N LEU A 28 35.02 -3.38 -5.27
CA LEU A 28 35.31 -2.82 -6.60
C LEU A 28 35.39 -1.28 -6.59
N GLN A 29 34.55 -0.63 -5.78
CA GLN A 29 34.60 0.81 -5.56
C GLN A 29 35.87 1.25 -4.83
N GLN A 30 36.30 0.50 -3.80
CA GLN A 30 37.54 0.78 -3.06
C GLN A 30 38.79 0.51 -3.90
N ALA A 31 38.76 -0.49 -4.77
CA ALA A 31 39.85 -0.83 -5.68
C ALA A 31 39.99 0.15 -6.86
N GLY A 32 39.04 1.08 -7.05
CA GLY A 32 39.03 2.03 -8.17
C GLY A 32 38.76 1.37 -9.53
N GLU A 33 38.22 0.15 -9.54
CA GLU A 33 37.95 -0.62 -10.75
C GLU A 33 36.59 -0.23 -11.37
N GLU A 34 36.46 1.03 -11.82
CA GLU A 34 35.21 1.61 -12.30
C GLU A 34 34.55 0.80 -13.43
N GLU A 35 35.33 0.21 -14.33
CA GLU A 35 34.81 -0.61 -15.43
C GLU A 35 34.13 -1.89 -14.91
N LYS A 36 34.78 -2.62 -13.99
CA LYS A 36 34.21 -3.83 -13.39
C LYS A 36 33.03 -3.50 -12.48
N LEU A 37 33.10 -2.38 -11.76
CA LEU A 37 31.98 -1.87 -10.99
C LEU A 37 30.77 -1.61 -11.88
N ASN A 38 30.96 -0.92 -13.01
CA ASN A 38 29.88 -0.63 -13.95
C ASN A 38 29.29 -1.89 -14.57
N LEU A 39 30.12 -2.87 -14.95
CA LEU A 39 29.68 -4.17 -15.45
C LEU A 39 28.84 -4.91 -14.41
N ARG A 40 29.33 -4.98 -13.17
CA ARG A 40 28.61 -5.65 -12.07
C ARG A 40 27.28 -4.99 -11.75
N MET A 41 27.24 -3.65 -11.77
CA MET A 41 26.02 -2.87 -11.63
C MET A 41 25.03 -3.13 -12.76
N ALA A 42 25.51 -3.29 -14.00
CA ALA A 42 24.67 -3.64 -15.15
C ALA A 42 24.09 -5.04 -15.03
N GLU A 43 24.88 -6.02 -14.57
CA GLU A 43 24.40 -7.39 -14.29
C GLU A 43 23.32 -7.42 -13.22
N ILE A 44 23.52 -6.73 -12.09
CA ILE A 44 22.53 -6.68 -11.01
C ILE A 44 21.22 -6.05 -11.50
N ARG A 45 21.31 -5.00 -12.33
CA ARG A 45 20.14 -4.37 -12.95
C ARG A 45 19.43 -5.32 -13.91
N GLU A 46 20.17 -6.07 -14.72
CA GLU A 46 19.58 -7.04 -15.66
C GLU A 46 18.92 -8.20 -14.92
N MET A 47 19.57 -8.74 -13.88
CA MET A 47 18.96 -9.74 -13.00
C MET A 47 17.69 -9.21 -12.34
N ALA A 48 17.68 -7.95 -11.90
CA ALA A 48 16.50 -7.32 -11.34
C ALA A 48 15.37 -7.21 -12.37
N ASN A 49 15.68 -6.76 -13.59
CA ASN A 49 14.71 -6.66 -14.69
C ASN A 49 14.12 -8.01 -15.07
N GLN A 50 14.95 -9.06 -15.16
CA GLN A 50 14.49 -10.42 -15.44
C GLN A 50 13.61 -10.97 -14.32
N LYS A 51 13.97 -10.73 -13.06
CA LYS A 51 13.18 -11.18 -11.91
C LYS A 51 11.85 -10.42 -11.83
N ILE A 52 11.85 -9.12 -12.12
CA ILE A 52 10.65 -8.28 -12.19
C ILE A 52 9.74 -8.71 -13.36
N SER A 53 10.31 -9.05 -14.52
CA SER A 53 9.51 -9.46 -15.70
C SER A 53 8.88 -10.85 -15.53
N GLN A 54 9.53 -11.75 -14.80
CA GLN A 54 8.98 -13.05 -14.40
C GLN A 54 7.91 -12.92 -13.31
N MET A 55 7.93 -11.84 -12.52
CA MET A 55 6.89 -11.57 -11.54
C MET A 55 5.65 -11.02 -12.23
N ALA A 56 4.55 -11.77 -12.15
CA ALA A 56 3.26 -11.25 -12.56
C ALA A 56 2.94 -9.97 -11.74
N PRO A 57 2.52 -8.88 -12.42
CA PRO A 57 2.03 -7.70 -11.71
C PRO A 57 0.85 -8.12 -10.85
N LEU A 58 0.83 -7.66 -9.60
CA LEU A 58 -0.34 -7.86 -8.76
C LEU A 58 -1.46 -7.04 -9.38
N LYS A 59 -2.51 -7.72 -9.82
CA LYS A 59 -3.74 -7.13 -10.31
C LYS A 59 -4.81 -7.35 -9.26
N ILE A 60 -5.49 -6.27 -8.85
CA ILE A 60 -6.69 -6.41 -8.02
C ILE A 60 -7.74 -7.15 -8.87
N SER A 61 -8.36 -8.19 -8.29
CA SER A 61 -9.37 -8.97 -9.01
C SER A 61 -10.51 -8.07 -9.48
N ASP A 62 -11.11 -8.42 -10.62
CA ASP A 62 -12.13 -7.58 -11.22
C ASP A 62 -13.37 -7.49 -10.32
N GLU A 63 -13.73 -8.58 -9.65
CA GLU A 63 -14.78 -8.61 -8.60
C GLU A 63 -14.49 -7.63 -7.45
N ARG A 64 -13.26 -7.62 -6.93
CA ARG A 64 -12.88 -6.72 -5.83
C ARG A 64 -12.89 -5.26 -6.30
N ARG A 65 -12.46 -5.00 -7.53
CA ARG A 65 -12.51 -3.65 -8.12
C ARG A 65 -13.96 -3.17 -8.25
N GLU A 66 -14.85 -4.03 -8.74
CA GLU A 66 -16.27 -3.73 -8.89
C GLU A 66 -16.91 -3.33 -7.55
N VAL A 67 -16.72 -4.11 -6.50
CA VAL A 67 -17.25 -3.83 -5.15
C VAL A 67 -16.80 -2.45 -4.67
N TYR A 68 -15.49 -2.14 -4.73
CA TYR A 68 -14.98 -0.83 -4.27
C TYR A 68 -15.49 0.35 -5.10
N THR A 69 -15.81 0.14 -6.37
CA THR A 69 -16.31 1.21 -7.24
C THR A 69 -17.82 1.39 -7.21
N THR A 70 -18.57 0.41 -6.70
CA THR A 70 -20.05 0.41 -6.76
C THR A 70 -20.70 0.47 -5.38
N VAL A 71 -20.24 -0.36 -4.44
CA VAL A 71 -20.74 -0.40 -3.06
C VAL A 71 -19.97 0.60 -2.18
N GLY A 72 -18.68 0.77 -2.46
CA GLY A 72 -17.79 1.70 -1.74
C GLY A 72 -16.73 0.98 -0.90
N GLY A 73 -16.23 1.66 0.13
CA GLY A 73 -15.14 1.19 0.98
C GLY A 73 -13.81 1.90 0.71
N TYR A 74 -12.83 1.68 1.59
CA TYR A 74 -11.51 2.33 1.50
C TYR A 74 -10.42 1.24 1.44
N PRO A 75 -10.02 0.79 0.22
CA PRO A 75 -9.10 -0.34 0.03
C PRO A 75 -7.79 -0.23 0.80
N SER A 76 -7.34 1.00 1.06
CA SER A 76 -6.11 1.25 1.83
C SER A 76 -6.18 0.84 3.30
N LEU A 77 -7.34 0.51 3.87
CA LEU A 77 -7.42 -0.08 5.22
C LEU A 77 -7.36 -1.61 5.22
N ASP A 78 -7.41 -2.25 4.06
CA ASP A 78 -7.43 -3.71 3.96
C ASP A 78 -6.21 -4.34 4.64
N ASN A 79 -6.42 -5.33 5.49
CA ASN A 79 -5.39 -6.04 6.27
C ASN A 79 -4.66 -5.18 7.33
N GLU A 80 -4.98 -3.89 7.46
CA GLU A 80 -4.48 -3.03 8.54
C GLU A 80 -5.46 -2.95 9.71
N TYR A 81 -6.77 -3.15 9.46
CA TYR A 81 -7.82 -3.03 10.47
C TYR A 81 -8.71 -4.27 10.53
N THR A 82 -9.05 -4.70 11.74
CA THR A 82 -9.98 -5.81 11.98
C THR A 82 -11.42 -5.32 11.99
N ILE A 83 -12.25 -5.90 11.12
CA ILE A 83 -13.69 -5.65 11.10
C ILE A 83 -14.34 -6.42 12.26
N PHE A 84 -15.09 -5.73 13.12
CA PHE A 84 -15.78 -6.34 14.28
C PHE A 84 -17.32 -6.24 14.22
N GLY A 85 -17.87 -5.54 13.23
CA GLY A 85 -19.32 -5.38 13.07
C GLY A 85 -19.66 -4.50 11.88
N GLU A 86 -20.95 -4.43 11.57
CA GLU A 86 -21.53 -3.60 10.51
C GLU A 86 -22.80 -2.90 10.99
N VAL A 87 -23.16 -1.80 10.34
CA VAL A 87 -24.41 -1.08 10.60
C VAL A 87 -25.52 -1.76 9.82
N ILE A 88 -26.50 -2.32 10.53
CA ILE A 88 -27.65 -3.00 9.90
C ILE A 88 -28.85 -2.07 9.66
N GLU A 89 -28.91 -0.93 10.38
CA GLU A 89 -30.00 0.06 10.28
C GLU A 89 -29.49 1.48 10.58
N GLY A 90 -30.15 2.50 10.03
CA GLY A 90 -29.84 3.91 10.32
C GLY A 90 -28.70 4.52 9.49
N LEU A 91 -28.44 4.02 8.27
CA LEU A 91 -27.46 4.62 7.36
C LEU A 91 -27.79 6.09 7.00
N ASP A 92 -29.07 6.46 6.95
CA ASP A 92 -29.48 7.85 6.72
C ASP A 92 -29.10 8.78 7.89
N VAL A 93 -29.04 8.24 9.11
CA VAL A 93 -28.54 8.97 10.29
C VAL A 93 -27.04 9.15 10.17
N LEU A 94 -26.31 8.12 9.74
CA LEU A 94 -24.87 8.21 9.49
C LEU A 94 -24.54 9.30 8.45
N ASP A 95 -25.29 9.38 7.36
CA ASP A 95 -25.10 10.41 6.32
C ASP A 95 -25.31 11.82 6.89
N LYS A 96 -26.34 12.01 7.72
CA LYS A 96 -26.59 13.29 8.42
C LYS A 96 -25.45 13.65 9.37
N LEU A 97 -24.90 12.68 10.08
CA LEU A 97 -23.74 12.87 10.97
C LEU A 97 -22.48 13.24 10.20
N ALA A 98 -22.25 12.63 9.02
CA ALA A 98 -21.09 12.93 8.19
C ALA A 98 -21.13 14.33 7.56
N ALA A 99 -22.33 14.90 7.40
CA ALA A 99 -22.54 16.22 6.80
C ALA A 99 -22.51 17.40 7.79
N VAL A 100 -22.29 17.15 9.09
CA VAL A 100 -22.27 18.22 10.10
C VAL A 100 -21.06 19.14 9.92
N GLU A 101 -21.22 20.41 10.28
CA GLU A 101 -20.12 21.37 10.25
C GLU A 101 -19.01 20.97 11.23
N THR A 102 -17.77 21.00 10.75
CA THR A 102 -16.57 20.70 11.53
C THR A 102 -15.61 21.87 11.59
N ASP A 103 -14.82 21.93 12.65
CA ASP A 103 -13.70 22.85 12.75
C ASP A 103 -12.50 22.45 11.86
N GLN A 104 -11.43 23.24 11.93
CA GLN A 104 -10.20 23.01 11.16
C GLN A 104 -9.48 21.69 11.46
N PHE A 105 -9.85 20.99 12.53
CA PHE A 105 -9.29 19.70 12.95
C PHE A 105 -10.27 18.54 12.70
N ASN A 106 -11.33 18.78 11.92
CA ASN A 106 -12.41 17.82 11.61
C ASN A 106 -13.25 17.39 12.83
N ARG A 107 -13.29 18.21 13.90
CA ARG A 107 -14.20 17.97 15.04
C ARG A 107 -15.54 18.66 14.78
N PRO A 108 -16.70 18.02 15.03
CA PRO A 108 -17.99 18.70 14.94
C PRO A 108 -18.04 19.96 15.79
N VAL A 109 -18.55 21.06 15.23
CA VAL A 109 -18.70 22.34 15.95
C VAL A 109 -19.65 22.20 17.14
N ASN A 110 -20.72 21.42 16.94
CA ASN A 110 -21.69 21.07 17.98
C ASN A 110 -21.52 19.61 18.39
N ASP A 111 -21.41 19.35 19.69
CA ASP A 111 -21.22 18.00 20.22
C ASP A 111 -22.43 17.09 19.98
N ILE A 112 -22.18 15.89 19.48
CA ILE A 112 -23.19 14.87 19.21
C ILE A 112 -23.04 13.74 20.23
N LYS A 113 -24.09 13.46 21.00
CA LYS A 113 -24.07 12.45 22.08
C LYS A 113 -24.82 11.19 21.66
N MET A 114 -24.29 10.03 22.04
CA MET A 114 -24.92 8.73 21.78
C MET A 114 -25.26 8.00 23.09
N LYS A 115 -26.29 7.14 23.05
CA LYS A 115 -26.60 6.16 24.11
C LYS A 115 -26.39 4.77 23.52
N VAL A 116 -25.76 3.90 24.29
CA VAL A 116 -25.42 2.54 23.84
C VAL A 116 -26.23 1.54 24.66
N LYS A 117 -26.82 0.55 23.98
CA LYS A 117 -27.49 -0.60 24.59
C LYS A 117 -27.02 -1.86 23.88
N VAL A 118 -26.65 -2.88 24.64
CA VAL A 118 -26.41 -4.23 24.12
C VAL A 118 -27.77 -4.92 24.03
N LEU A 119 -28.06 -5.53 22.88
CA LEU A 119 -29.26 -6.33 22.68
C LEU A 119 -29.03 -7.72 23.30
N ASP A 120 -30.07 -8.24 23.96
CA ASP A 120 -30.06 -9.56 24.62
C ASP A 120 -30.17 -10.72 23.60
#